data_AF-A0A933C210-F1
#
_entry.id   AF-A0A933C210-F1
#
_cell.length_a   1.000
_cell.length_b   1.000
_cell.length_c   1.000
_cell.angle_alpha   90.00
_cell.angle_beta   90.00
_cell.angle_gamma   90.00
#
_symmetry.space_group_name_H-M   'P 1'
#
loop_
_entity.id
_entity.type
_entity.pdbx_description
1 polymer ?
#
loop_
_entity_poly.entity_id
_entity_poly.type
_entity_poly.pdbx_seq_one_letter_code
_entity_poly.pdbx_strand_id
1 'polypeptide(L)'
;MLHSNSARRLKPTDVQVDRSVKPGWETGAARLPRLGECVYCTEGLAEVVRLLGKTGDGSRLLELRLIERSAGPFFAAASNVLVEPA
;
A
#
# COMPACT_ATOMS: atom_id res chain seq x y z
N MET A 1 -4.21 35.56 14.45
CA MET A 1 -4.94 34.28 14.30
C MET A 1 -3.92 33.16 14.28
N LEU A 2 -3.88 32.30 15.30
CA LEU A 2 -2.99 31.14 15.34
C LEU A 2 -3.62 30.03 14.49
N HIS A 3 -3.02 29.76 13.33
CA HIS A 3 -3.38 28.61 12.50
C HIS A 3 -2.83 27.36 13.17
N SER A 4 -3.56 26.82 14.16
CA SER A 4 -3.20 25.55 14.79
C SER A 4 -3.25 24.44 13.74
N ASN A 5 -2.10 23.82 13.48
CA ASN A 5 -1.98 22.67 12.59
C ASN A 5 -2.79 21.51 13.18
N SER A 6 -3.95 21.23 12.57
CA SER A 6 -4.86 20.15 12.96
C SER A 6 -4.48 18.80 12.36
N ALA A 7 -3.19 18.61 12.02
CA ALA A 7 -2.68 17.33 11.56
C ALA A 7 -2.73 16.32 12.73
N ARG A 8 -3.73 15.45 12.71
CA ARG A 8 -3.80 14.29 13.60
C ARG A 8 -2.50 13.48 13.42
N ARG A 9 -1.74 13.32 14.50
CA ARG A 9 -0.55 12.46 14.49
C ARG A 9 -1.03 11.01 14.37
N LEU A 10 -0.81 10.40 13.20
CA LEU A 10 -1.06 8.98 12.97
C LEU A 10 0.07 8.16 13.60
N LYS A 11 -0.29 7.07 14.28
CA LYS A 11 0.68 6.06 14.71
C LYS A 11 1.02 5.17 13.52
N PRO A 12 2.22 4.56 13.47
CA PRO A 12 2.56 3.61 12.41
C PRO A 12 1.55 2.46 12.24
N THR A 13 0.94 2.02 13.36
CA THR A 13 -0.10 0.99 13.36
C THR A 13 -1.39 1.42 12.67
N ASP A 14 -1.66 2.72 12.57
CA ASP A 14 -2.86 3.26 11.94
C ASP A 14 -2.79 3.20 10.39
N VAL A 15 -1.61 2.89 9.84
CA VAL A 15 -1.34 2.88 8.39
C VAL A 15 -0.81 1.54 7.89
N GLN A 16 -0.79 0.50 8.74
CA GLN A 16 -0.40 -0.85 8.32
C GLN A 16 -1.59 -1.62 7.77
N VAL A 17 -1.39 -2.32 6.66
CA VAL A 17 -2.41 -3.19 6.08
C VAL A 17 -2.74 -4.34 7.03
N ASP A 18 -4.02 -4.54 7.31
CA ASP A 18 -4.48 -5.65 8.13
C ASP A 18 -4.46 -6.95 7.32
N ARG A 19 -3.55 -7.85 7.69
CA ARG A 19 -3.36 -9.15 7.04
C ARG A 19 -4.55 -10.10 7.25
N SER A 20 -5.35 -9.89 8.29
CA SER A 20 -6.50 -10.74 8.60
C SER A 20 -7.66 -10.55 7.62
N VAL A 21 -7.71 -9.42 6.90
CA VAL A 21 -8.75 -9.10 5.91
C VAL A 21 -8.65 -9.98 4.66
N LYS A 22 -7.44 -10.45 4.33
CA LYS A 22 -7.18 -11.37 3.21
C LYS A 22 -6.38 -12.58 3.69
N PRO A 23 -7.02 -13.54 4.37
CA PRO A 23 -6.34 -14.76 4.81
C PRO A 23 -5.72 -15.51 3.63
N GLY A 24 -4.48 -15.96 3.79
CA GLY A 24 -3.72 -16.66 2.74
C GLY A 24 -2.99 -15.75 1.75
N TRP A 25 -3.24 -14.44 1.76
CA TRP A 25 -2.49 -13.49 0.94
C TRP A 25 -1.13 -13.16 1.58
N GLU A 26 -0.13 -12.97 0.73
CA GLU A 26 1.25 -12.71 1.13
C GLU A 26 1.55 -11.20 1.09
N THR A 27 2.56 -10.74 1.83
CA THR A 27 2.96 -9.33 1.68
C THR A 27 3.69 -9.13 0.35
N GLY A 28 3.60 -7.93 -0.22
CA GLY A 28 4.36 -7.59 -1.43
C GLY A 28 5.89 -7.63 -1.25
N ALA A 29 6.38 -7.69 -0.01
CA ALA A 29 7.78 -7.95 0.28
C ALA A 29 8.16 -9.44 0.19
N ALA A 30 7.25 -10.34 0.56
CA ALA A 30 7.44 -11.79 0.42
C ALA A 30 7.29 -12.23 -1.04
N ARG A 31 6.26 -11.70 -1.72
CA ARG A 31 6.02 -11.91 -3.15
C ARG A 31 5.84 -10.57 -3.83
N LEU A 32 6.86 -10.16 -4.60
CA LEU A 32 6.79 -8.89 -5.31
C LEU A 32 5.67 -8.91 -6.37
N PRO A 33 4.73 -7.94 -6.36
CA PRO A 33 3.70 -7.86 -7.38
C PRO A 33 4.26 -7.37 -8.72
N ARG A 34 3.58 -7.74 -9.81
CA ARG A 34 3.88 -7.33 -11.19
C ARG A 34 3.14 -6.04 -11.55
N LEU A 35 3.59 -5.37 -12.62
CA LEU A 35 2.83 -4.26 -13.21
C LEU A 35 1.47 -4.76 -13.70
N GLY A 36 0.40 -4.00 -13.42
CA GLY A 36 -0.98 -4.34 -13.73
C GLY A 36 -1.61 -5.37 -12.76
N GLU A 37 -0.85 -5.90 -11.81
CA GLU A 37 -1.38 -6.84 -10.82
C GLU A 37 -2.21 -6.12 -9.76
N CYS A 38 -3.26 -6.79 -9.27
CA CYS A 38 -4.08 -6.29 -8.18
C CYS A 38 -3.47 -6.64 -6.82
N VAL A 39 -3.39 -5.65 -5.94
CA VAL A 39 -2.94 -5.76 -4.56
C VAL A 39 -4.04 -5.25 -3.62
N TYR A 40 -4.00 -5.66 -2.36
CA TYR A 40 -4.84 -5.10 -1.31
C TYR A 40 -4.00 -4.21 -0.38
N CYS A 41 -4.47 -2.99 -0.11
CA CYS A 41 -3.82 -2.02 0.77
C CYS A 41 -4.83 -1.45 1.78
N THR A 42 -4.39 -0.55 2.67
CA THR A 42 -5.25 0.08 3.69
C THR A 42 -6.45 0.83 3.11
N GLU A 43 -6.35 1.31 1.87
CA GLU A 43 -7.42 2.01 1.15
C GLU A 43 -8.31 1.09 0.29
N GLY A 44 -8.04 -0.23 0.29
CA GLY A 44 -8.77 -1.24 -0.49
C GLY A 44 -7.96 -1.88 -1.62
N LEU A 45 -8.66 -2.40 -2.63
CA LEU A 45 -8.02 -2.99 -3.82
C LEU A 45 -7.43 -1.91 -4.73
N ALA A 46 -6.20 -2.15 -5.16
CA ALA A 46 -5.44 -1.25 -6.02
C ALA A 46 -4.65 -2.02 -7.09
N GLU A 47 -4.46 -1.41 -8.24
CA GLU A 47 -3.61 -1.91 -9.30
C GLU A 47 -2.19 -1.33 -9.17
N VAL A 48 -1.16 -2.16 -9.41
CA VAL A 48 0.23 -1.69 -9.48
C VAL A 48 0.49 -0.98 -10.81
N VAL A 49 0.68 0.32 -10.75
CA VAL A 49 0.97 1.17 -11.92
C VAL A 49 2.47 1.26 -12.19
N ARG A 50 3.30 1.33 -11.13
CA ARG A 50 4.78 1.32 -11.25
C ARG A 50 5.45 0.61 -10.09
N LEU A 51 6.63 0.04 -10.38
CA LEU A 51 7.58 -0.49 -9.39
C LEU A 51 8.82 0.41 -9.33
N LEU A 52 8.91 1.23 -8.29
CA LEU A 52 10.00 2.17 -8.04
C LEU A 52 11.09 1.55 -7.16
N GLY A 53 12.09 2.32 -6.72
CA GLY A 53 13.26 1.86 -5.96
C GLY A 53 12.94 1.23 -4.60
N LYS A 54 13.96 1.04 -3.76
CA LYS A 54 13.78 0.45 -2.41
C LYS A 54 13.35 1.50 -1.39
N THR A 55 12.51 1.10 -0.45
CA THR A 55 12.17 1.84 0.77
C THR A 55 13.16 1.52 1.90
N GLY A 56 13.07 2.27 3.01
CA GLY A 56 13.97 2.08 4.17
C GLY A 56 13.84 0.72 4.86
N ASP A 57 12.74 0.01 4.66
CA ASP A 57 12.53 -1.37 5.12
C ASP A 57 13.05 -2.44 4.14
N GLY A 58 13.71 -2.03 3.05
CA GLY A 58 14.27 -2.90 2.04
C GLY A 58 13.29 -3.41 0.97
N SER A 59 11.98 -3.17 1.14
CA SER A 59 10.96 -3.53 0.14
C SER A 59 10.93 -2.55 -1.04
N ARG A 60 10.18 -2.85 -2.10
CA ARG A 60 10.03 -1.95 -3.25
C ARG A 60 8.97 -0.88 -2.97
N LEU A 61 9.17 0.33 -3.46
CA LEU A 61 8.14 1.35 -3.50
C LEU A 61 7.23 1.08 -4.69
N LEU A 62 5.92 1.04 -4.46
CA LEU A 62 4.89 0.81 -5.47
C LEU A 62 4.12 2.11 -5.71
N GLU A 63 3.83 2.40 -6.97
CA GLU A 63 2.78 3.36 -7.33
C GLU A 63 1.51 2.58 -7.61
N LEU A 64 0.43 2.94 -6.92
CA LEU A 64 -0.84 2.22 -6.91
C LEU A 64 -1.97 3.13 -7.36
N ARG A 65 -2.99 2.53 -7.97
CA ARG A 65 -4.25 3.20 -8.32
C ARG A 65 -5.42 2.39 -7.76
N LEU A 66 -6.28 3.03 -6.96
CA LEU A 66 -7.46 2.38 -6.40
C LEU A 66 -8.41 1.96 -7.53
N ILE A 67 -8.97 0.75 -7.41
CA ILE A 67 -9.92 0.22 -8.40
C ILE A 67 -11.29 0.87 -8.25
N GLU A 68 -11.77 1.02 -7.01
CA GLU A 68 -13.14 1.45 -6.71
C GLU A 68 -13.29 2.97 -6.58
N ARG A 69 -12.18 3.71 -6.50
CA ARG A 69 -12.19 5.16 -6.29
C ARG A 69 -11.39 5.85 -7.37
N SER A 70 -12.00 6.88 -7.96
CA SER A 70 -11.30 7.80 -8.87
C SER A 70 -10.43 8.77 -8.07
N ALA A 71 -9.34 8.25 -7.53
CA ALA A 71 -8.26 9.03 -6.92
C ALA A 71 -7.02 9.00 -7.83
N GLY A 72 -6.16 10.02 -7.70
CA GLY A 72 -4.85 9.98 -8.34
C GLY A 72 -4.00 8.81 -7.81
N PRO A 73 -2.98 8.37 -8.56
CA PRO A 73 -2.06 7.36 -8.07
C PRO A 73 -1.37 7.80 -6.77
N PHE A 74 -1.08 6.84 -5.91
CA PHE A 74 -0.42 7.07 -4.63
C PHE A 74 0.66 6.01 -4.40
N PHE A 75 1.48 6.20 -3.36
CA PHE A 75 2.62 5.33 -3.12
C PHE A 75 2.43 4.47 -1.86
N ALA A 76 2.88 3.23 -1.94
CA ALA A 76 2.95 2.32 -0.81
C ALA A 76 4.23 1.49 -0.85
N ALA A 77 4.78 1.15 0.31
CA ALA A 77 5.83 0.15 0.40
C ALA A 77 5.25 -1.24 0.09
N ALA A 78 5.99 -2.09 -0.62
CA ALA A 78 5.54 -3.44 -0.94
C ALA A 78 5.36 -4.30 0.32
N SER A 79 6.09 -4.01 1.39
CA SER A 79 5.85 -4.60 2.72
C SER A 79 4.47 -4.30 3.30
N ASN A 80 3.79 -3.26 2.82
CA ASN A 80 2.52 -2.75 3.33
C ASN A 80 1.36 -2.94 2.34
N VAL A 81 1.46 -3.92 1.46
CA VAL A 81 0.38 -4.40 0.61
C VAL A 81 0.30 -5.92 0.71
N LEU A 82 -0.88 -6.47 0.43
CA LEU A 82 -1.11 -7.89 0.29
C LEU A 82 -1.28 -8.25 -1.16
N VAL A 83 -0.78 -9.42 -1.53
CA VAL A 83 -0.88 -9.97 -2.87
C VAL A 83 -1.38 -11.39 -2.80
N GLU A 84 -2.27 -11.73 -3.72
CA GLU A 84 -2.84 -13.07 -3.82
C GLU A 84 -1.73 -14.11 -4.08
N PRO A 85 -1.75 -15.30 -3.45
CA PRO A 85 -0.81 -16.35 -3.80
C PRO A 85 -1.04 -16.81 -5.26
N ALA A 86 0.04 -17.25 -5.92
CA ALA A 86 0.00 -17.73 -7.30
C ALA A 86 -0.66 -19.11 -7.44
#